data_AF-A0A0U5JWR7-F1
#
_entry.id   AF-A0A0U5JWR7-F1
#
_cell.length_a   1.000
_cell.length_b   1.000
_cell.length_c   1.000
_cell.angle_alpha   90.00
_cell.angle_beta   90.00
_cell.angle_gamma   90.00
#
_symmetry.space_group_name_H-M   'P 1'
#
loop_
_entity.id
_entity.type
_entity.pdbx_description
1 polymer ?
#
loop_
_entity_poly.entity_id
_entity_poly.type
_entity_poly.pdbx_seq_one_letter_code
_entity_poly.pdbx_strand_id
1 'polypeptide(L)'
;MSAVEEQVGTRQTGFPFDTILNMEITKETHPLNAFINSGAILISSLIEEQDGLSPFDQILEFSRKICNDPNITLNEEIYQSELRTGDMNRSLAYYLKAKEVLTNDVTLSLDTYFKQCSMMVTCQSLANLGAVLANDGIAPWNNERIISSEAATYTKSVMMTTGLYNESGTYSVRIGIPTKSGVGGVLVSAAPNHYGIGIFSPALDHAGNSVAGLAMLGLISKKLKLDIFRY
;
A
#
# COMPACT_ATOMS: atom_id res chain seq x y z
N MET A 1 -15.54 -13.64 5.47
CA MET A 1 -14.85 -12.76 4.53
C MET A 1 -15.23 -11.34 4.92
N SER A 2 -14.26 -10.47 5.08
CA SER A 2 -14.54 -9.05 5.32
C SER A 2 -15.13 -8.42 4.05
N ALA A 3 -15.86 -7.31 4.18
CA ALA A 3 -16.41 -6.59 3.02
C ALA A 3 -15.32 -6.20 1.99
N VAL A 4 -14.07 -6.05 2.43
CA VAL A 4 -12.91 -5.76 1.56
C VAL A 4 -12.47 -6.99 0.76
N GLU A 5 -12.47 -8.18 1.38
CA GLU A 5 -12.07 -9.43 0.71
C GLU A 5 -13.01 -9.85 -0.42
N GLU A 6 -14.26 -9.38 -0.37
CA GLU A 6 -15.22 -9.57 -1.46
C GLU A 6 -14.94 -8.65 -2.65
N GLN A 7 -14.22 -7.53 -2.43
CA GLN A 7 -13.94 -6.53 -3.46
C GLN A 7 -12.58 -6.71 -4.12
N VAL A 8 -11.60 -7.27 -3.40
CA VAL A 8 -10.23 -7.41 -3.88
C VAL A 8 -9.60 -8.71 -3.39
N GLY A 9 -8.86 -9.37 -4.29
CA GLY A 9 -8.15 -10.61 -3.98
C GLY A 9 -6.88 -10.40 -3.13
N THR A 10 -6.09 -11.47 -3.01
CA THR A 10 -4.78 -11.46 -2.33
C THR A 10 -3.66 -12.06 -3.18
N ARG A 11 -3.90 -12.21 -4.48
CA ARG A 11 -3.04 -12.95 -5.42
C ARG A 11 -2.03 -12.04 -6.08
N GLN A 12 -0.84 -12.58 -6.32
CA GLN A 12 0.14 -11.97 -7.24
C GLN A 12 -0.43 -11.89 -8.65
N THR A 13 -0.04 -10.85 -9.37
CA THR A 13 -0.43 -10.63 -10.77
C THR A 13 0.48 -11.41 -11.72
N GLY A 14 1.79 -11.37 -11.51
CA GLY A 14 2.79 -11.85 -12.49
C GLY A 14 3.05 -10.86 -13.63
N PHE A 15 2.46 -9.66 -13.55
CA PHE A 15 2.59 -8.56 -14.51
C PHE A 15 2.78 -7.23 -13.76
N PRO A 16 3.25 -6.16 -14.44
CA PRO A 16 3.40 -4.83 -13.83
C PRO A 16 2.15 -4.36 -13.06
N PHE A 17 2.37 -3.51 -12.06
CA PHE A 17 1.33 -3.12 -11.10
C PHE A 17 0.22 -2.21 -11.68
N ASP A 18 0.43 -1.69 -12.88
CA ASP A 18 -0.41 -0.73 -13.59
C ASP A 18 -1.08 -1.33 -14.85
N THR A 19 -1.05 -2.65 -15.02
CA THR A 19 -1.59 -3.31 -16.23
C THR A 19 -3.04 -3.80 -16.10
N ILE A 20 -3.80 -3.65 -17.19
CA ILE A 20 -5.17 -4.17 -17.36
C ILE A 20 -5.16 -5.69 -17.66
N LEU A 21 -4.09 -6.20 -18.28
CA LEU A 21 -4.03 -7.56 -18.86
C LEU A 21 -4.33 -8.66 -17.85
N ASN A 22 -4.00 -8.44 -16.58
CA ASN A 22 -4.21 -9.40 -15.50
C ASN A 22 -5.66 -9.91 -15.48
N MET A 23 -6.62 -8.98 -15.43
CA MET A 23 -8.03 -9.32 -15.26
C MET A 23 -8.63 -9.92 -16.55
N GLU A 24 -8.14 -9.50 -17.71
CA GLU A 24 -8.56 -10.11 -18.99
C GLU A 24 -8.10 -11.56 -19.12
N ILE A 25 -6.85 -11.84 -18.74
CA ILE A 25 -6.25 -13.18 -18.86
C ILE A 25 -6.85 -14.14 -17.82
N THR A 26 -6.98 -13.69 -16.56
CA THR A 26 -7.49 -14.55 -15.48
C THR A 26 -9.01 -14.71 -15.51
N LYS A 27 -9.73 -13.85 -16.25
CA LYS A 27 -11.20 -13.73 -16.26
C LYS A 27 -11.79 -13.38 -14.89
N GLU A 28 -10.98 -12.84 -13.99
CA GLU A 28 -11.42 -12.37 -12.68
C GLU A 28 -12.15 -11.04 -12.86
N THR A 29 -13.28 -10.88 -12.18
CA THR A 29 -14.06 -9.64 -12.21
C THR A 29 -13.43 -8.56 -11.34
N HIS A 30 -12.85 -8.96 -10.20
CA HIS A 30 -12.23 -8.06 -9.23
C HIS A 30 -10.71 -7.97 -9.40
N PRO A 31 -10.08 -6.85 -8.99
CA PRO A 31 -8.62 -6.75 -8.94
C PRO A 31 -7.99 -7.85 -8.08
N LEU A 32 -6.84 -8.35 -8.51
CA LEU A 32 -6.20 -9.52 -7.89
C LEU A 32 -5.64 -9.25 -6.49
N ASN A 33 -5.29 -8.01 -6.15
CA ASN A 33 -4.86 -7.57 -4.83
C ASN A 33 -4.97 -6.05 -4.65
N ALA A 34 -4.92 -5.57 -3.41
CA ALA A 34 -5.05 -4.16 -3.07
C ALA A 34 -3.78 -3.32 -3.33
N PHE A 35 -2.64 -3.95 -3.60
CA PHE A 35 -1.34 -3.29 -3.75
C PHE A 35 -0.92 -2.99 -5.19
N ILE A 36 -1.75 -3.38 -6.16
CA ILE A 36 -1.69 -2.91 -7.55
C ILE A 36 -2.67 -1.75 -7.77
N ASN A 37 -2.47 -0.99 -8.84
CA ASN A 37 -3.22 0.25 -9.06
C ASN A 37 -4.73 0.01 -9.17
N SER A 38 -5.17 -1.01 -9.91
CA SER A 38 -6.61 -1.32 -10.03
C SER A 38 -7.26 -1.63 -8.68
N GLY A 39 -6.58 -2.39 -7.82
CA GLY A 39 -7.05 -2.68 -6.47
C GLY A 39 -7.07 -1.45 -5.59
N ALA A 40 -6.00 -0.65 -5.60
CA ALA A 40 -5.92 0.57 -4.82
C ALA A 40 -6.97 1.62 -5.25
N ILE A 41 -7.22 1.77 -6.56
CA ILE A 41 -8.30 2.64 -7.08
C ILE A 41 -9.66 2.16 -6.59
N LEU A 42 -9.93 0.84 -6.68
CA LEU A 42 -11.19 0.27 -6.20
C LEU A 42 -11.35 0.51 -4.69
N ILE A 43 -10.35 0.19 -3.87
CA ILE A 43 -10.41 0.41 -2.42
C ILE A 43 -10.61 1.90 -2.08
N SER A 44 -9.94 2.79 -2.79
CA SER A 44 -10.11 4.25 -2.60
C SER A 44 -11.55 4.68 -2.94
N SER A 45 -12.18 4.04 -3.92
CA SER A 45 -13.57 4.32 -4.30
C SER A 45 -14.59 3.85 -3.25
N LEU A 46 -14.25 2.90 -2.38
CA LEU A 46 -15.15 2.38 -1.34
C LEU A 46 -15.24 3.29 -0.11
N ILE A 47 -14.37 4.30 0.00
CA ILE A 47 -14.40 5.25 1.10
C ILE A 47 -15.40 6.34 0.73
N GLU A 48 -16.50 6.38 1.46
CA GLU A 48 -17.56 7.37 1.28
C GLU A 48 -17.38 8.55 2.23
N GLU A 49 -18.06 9.66 1.96
CA GLU A 49 -18.11 10.80 2.87
C GLU A 49 -18.72 10.36 4.21
N GLN A 50 -18.02 10.64 5.30
CA GLN A 50 -18.46 10.32 6.64
C GLN A 50 -18.19 11.51 7.56
N ASP A 51 -19.18 11.87 8.39
CA ASP A 51 -19.06 12.95 9.38
C ASP A 51 -18.63 14.31 8.77
N GLY A 52 -18.98 14.56 7.50
CA GLY A 52 -18.62 15.77 6.75
C GLY A 52 -17.18 15.81 6.25
N LEU A 53 -16.43 14.72 6.39
CA LEU A 53 -15.07 14.57 5.86
C LEU A 53 -15.10 13.89 4.50
N SER A 54 -14.40 14.51 3.54
CA SER A 54 -14.19 13.88 2.24
C SER A 54 -13.42 12.56 2.39
N PRO A 55 -13.53 11.63 1.43
CA PRO A 55 -12.75 10.38 1.45
C PRO A 55 -11.24 10.61 1.63
N PHE A 56 -10.70 11.64 0.99
CA PHE A 56 -9.28 11.98 1.16
C PHE A 56 -8.95 12.50 2.57
N ASP A 57 -9.80 13.35 3.15
CA ASP A 57 -9.53 13.91 4.49
C ASP A 57 -9.55 12.80 5.54
N GLN A 58 -10.44 11.81 5.41
CA GLN A 58 -10.46 10.62 6.25
C GLN A 58 -9.15 9.81 6.12
N ILE A 59 -8.66 9.60 4.89
CA ILE A 59 -7.36 8.93 4.65
C ILE A 59 -6.21 9.73 5.26
N LEU A 60 -6.22 11.05 5.13
CA LEU A 60 -5.18 11.94 5.66
C LEU A 60 -5.16 11.92 7.20
N GLU A 61 -6.32 12.02 7.84
CA GLU A 61 -6.44 11.93 9.30
C GLU A 61 -6.00 10.56 9.82
N PHE A 62 -6.44 9.48 9.17
CA PHE A 62 -6.01 8.13 9.50
C PHE A 62 -4.50 7.96 9.32
N SER A 63 -3.93 8.48 8.24
CA SER A 63 -2.49 8.44 7.95
C SER A 63 -1.67 9.16 9.02
N ARG A 64 -2.10 10.36 9.43
CA ARG A 64 -1.48 11.12 10.53
C ARG A 64 -1.53 10.34 11.84
N LYS A 65 -2.67 9.71 12.14
CA LYS A 65 -2.87 8.90 13.34
C LYS A 65 -1.97 7.65 13.35
N ILE A 66 -2.02 6.83 12.31
CA ILE A 66 -1.28 5.56 12.25
C ILE A 66 0.23 5.76 12.11
N CYS A 67 0.67 6.86 11.50
CA CYS A 67 2.08 7.21 11.41
C CYS A 67 2.59 8.02 12.62
N ASN A 68 1.72 8.42 13.54
CA ASN A 68 2.02 9.37 14.62
C ASN A 68 2.77 10.62 14.10
N ASP A 69 2.25 11.20 13.01
CA ASP A 69 2.89 12.31 12.32
C ASP A 69 1.85 13.33 11.83
N PRO A 70 1.63 14.42 12.58
CA PRO A 70 0.66 15.45 12.18
C PRO A 70 1.12 16.26 10.95
N ASN A 71 2.38 16.15 10.53
CA ASN A 71 2.95 16.94 9.44
C ASN A 71 2.72 16.30 8.06
N ILE A 72 2.12 15.10 8.01
CA ILE A 72 1.70 14.50 6.74
C ILE A 72 0.70 15.45 6.08
N THR A 73 1.01 15.83 4.85
CA THR A 73 0.28 16.82 4.07
C THR A 73 0.27 16.40 2.61
N LEU A 74 -0.72 16.91 1.87
CA LEU A 74 -0.78 16.77 0.43
C LEU A 74 0.33 17.62 -0.22
N ASN A 75 1.10 17.01 -1.12
CA ASN A 75 1.93 17.76 -2.04
C ASN A 75 1.11 18.11 -3.29
N GLU A 76 0.69 19.37 -3.37
CA GLU A 76 -0.15 19.86 -4.48
C GLU A 76 0.57 19.77 -5.84
N GLU A 77 1.88 19.98 -5.88
CA GLU A 77 2.65 19.89 -7.13
C GLU A 77 2.65 18.46 -7.70
N ILE A 78 2.92 17.47 -6.82
CA ILE A 78 2.88 16.04 -7.20
C ILE A 78 1.47 15.65 -7.60
N TYR A 79 0.45 16.03 -6.81
CA TYR A 79 -0.95 15.72 -7.12
C TYR A 79 -1.38 16.28 -8.49
N GLN A 80 -1.06 17.55 -8.77
CA GLN A 80 -1.38 18.15 -10.06
C GLN A 80 -0.60 17.50 -11.20
N SER A 81 0.62 17.02 -10.95
CA SER A 81 1.38 16.24 -11.94
C SER A 81 0.71 14.90 -12.24
N GLU A 82 0.43 14.10 -11.21
CA GLU A 82 -0.27 12.81 -11.31
C GLU A 82 -1.63 12.95 -12.00
N LEU A 83 -2.38 13.99 -11.64
CA LEU A 83 -3.66 14.30 -12.28
C LEU A 83 -3.49 14.55 -13.78
N ARG A 84 -2.44 15.26 -14.22
CA ARG A 84 -2.22 15.50 -15.66
C ARG A 84 -1.76 14.27 -16.42
N THR A 85 -0.98 13.37 -15.81
CA THR A 85 -0.31 12.25 -16.51
C THR A 85 -0.91 10.87 -16.21
N GLY A 86 -1.92 10.77 -15.35
CA GLY A 86 -2.50 9.51 -14.87
C GLY A 86 -3.39 8.74 -15.85
N ASP A 87 -3.11 8.78 -17.16
CA ASP A 87 -3.96 8.15 -18.19
C ASP A 87 -4.09 6.64 -18.03
N MET A 88 -3.03 5.96 -17.60
CA MET A 88 -3.10 4.52 -17.29
C MET A 88 -4.09 4.24 -16.15
N ASN A 89 -4.05 5.05 -15.09
CA ASN A 89 -4.99 4.93 -13.96
C ASN A 89 -6.43 5.27 -14.39
N ARG A 90 -6.62 6.25 -15.28
CA ARG A 90 -7.93 6.51 -15.91
C ARG A 90 -8.44 5.30 -16.68
N SER A 91 -7.58 4.69 -17.50
CA SER A 91 -7.93 3.50 -18.26
C SER A 91 -8.33 2.34 -17.34
N LEU A 92 -7.57 2.11 -16.26
CA LEU A 92 -7.90 1.10 -15.25
C LEU A 92 -9.25 1.39 -14.59
N ALA A 93 -9.51 2.62 -14.17
CA ALA A 93 -10.75 2.99 -13.49
C ALA A 93 -11.98 2.84 -14.39
N TYR A 94 -11.91 3.27 -15.66
CA TYR A 94 -12.99 3.04 -16.63
C TYR A 94 -13.16 1.57 -16.99
N TYR A 95 -12.08 0.80 -17.04
CA TYR A 95 -12.16 -0.65 -17.21
C TYR A 95 -12.92 -1.30 -16.04
N LEU A 96 -12.61 -0.94 -14.79
CA LEU A 96 -13.33 -1.41 -13.61
C LEU A 96 -14.80 -0.98 -13.60
N LYS A 97 -15.10 0.24 -14.08
CA LYS A 97 -16.47 0.74 -14.26
C LYS A 97 -17.24 -0.09 -15.29
N ALA A 98 -16.61 -0.43 -16.42
CA ALA A 98 -17.20 -1.26 -17.47
C ALA A 98 -17.43 -2.71 -17.01
N LYS A 99 -16.69 -3.19 -16.01
CA LYS A 99 -16.93 -4.47 -15.32
C LYS A 99 -17.94 -4.40 -14.19
N GLU A 100 -18.55 -3.24 -13.97
CA GLU A 100 -19.53 -2.99 -12.89
C GLU A 100 -18.97 -3.21 -11.47
N VAL A 101 -17.65 -3.24 -11.32
CA VAL A 101 -16.97 -3.42 -10.02
C VAL A 101 -16.71 -2.07 -9.34
N LEU A 102 -16.25 -1.07 -10.11
CA LEU A 102 -16.21 0.30 -9.61
C LEU A 102 -17.57 0.94 -9.87
N THR A 103 -18.41 1.01 -8.84
CA THR A 103 -19.79 1.52 -8.96
C THR A 103 -19.88 3.03 -8.76
N ASN A 104 -18.96 3.62 -8.01
CA ASN A 104 -18.88 5.07 -7.73
C ASN A 104 -18.43 5.89 -8.95
N ASP A 105 -18.37 7.21 -8.80
CA ASP A 105 -17.88 8.10 -9.86
C ASP A 105 -16.38 7.89 -10.09
N VAL A 106 -15.99 7.69 -11.35
CA VAL A 106 -14.60 7.41 -11.73
C VAL A 106 -13.69 8.60 -11.42
N THR A 107 -14.17 9.83 -11.65
CA THR A 107 -13.37 11.04 -11.46
C THR A 107 -13.11 11.28 -9.97
N LEU A 108 -14.14 11.16 -9.14
CA LEU A 108 -14.01 11.28 -7.68
C LEU A 108 -13.13 10.17 -7.09
N SER A 109 -13.27 8.94 -7.57
CA SER A 109 -12.44 7.82 -7.13
C SER A 109 -10.95 8.04 -7.46
N LEU A 110 -10.67 8.54 -8.66
CA LEU A 110 -9.32 8.88 -9.09
C LEU A 110 -8.76 10.09 -8.35
N ASP A 111 -9.59 11.09 -8.06
CA ASP A 111 -9.17 12.26 -7.27
C ASP A 111 -8.64 11.83 -5.90
N THR A 112 -9.41 11.02 -5.16
CA THR A 112 -8.99 10.45 -3.87
C THR A 112 -7.72 9.62 -4.01
N TYR A 113 -7.65 8.76 -5.03
CA TYR A 113 -6.47 7.92 -5.31
C TYR A 113 -5.20 8.76 -5.58
N PHE A 114 -5.28 9.79 -6.42
CA PHE A 114 -4.13 10.64 -6.72
C PHE A 114 -3.69 11.47 -5.51
N LYS A 115 -4.64 11.98 -4.72
CA LYS A 115 -4.32 12.72 -3.49
C LYS A 115 -3.60 11.85 -2.46
N GLN A 116 -4.06 10.62 -2.22
CA GLN A 116 -3.36 9.73 -1.27
C GLN A 116 -1.94 9.37 -1.73
N CYS A 117 -1.72 9.20 -3.04
CA CYS A 117 -0.39 8.92 -3.59
C CYS A 117 0.55 10.12 -3.53
N SER A 118 0.01 11.32 -3.30
CA SER A 118 0.73 12.59 -3.25
C SER A 118 0.96 13.08 -1.82
N MET A 119 0.72 12.24 -0.80
CA MET A 119 1.01 12.58 0.59
C MET A 119 2.51 12.52 0.89
N MET A 120 3.00 13.54 1.60
CA MET A 120 4.39 13.60 2.06
C MET A 120 4.54 12.85 3.37
N VAL A 121 5.50 11.93 3.43
CA VAL A 121 5.84 11.13 4.61
C VAL A 121 7.35 11.11 4.80
N THR A 122 7.78 10.77 6.01
CA THR A 122 9.20 10.56 6.35
C THR A 122 9.48 9.08 6.61
N CYS A 123 10.77 8.70 6.67
CA CYS A 123 11.15 7.36 7.15
C CYS A 123 10.58 7.05 8.53
N GLN A 124 10.47 8.06 9.42
CA GLN A 124 9.89 7.88 10.75
C GLN A 124 8.39 7.62 10.68
N SER A 125 7.66 8.34 9.82
CA SER A 125 6.22 8.15 9.61
C SER A 125 5.95 6.71 9.15
N LEU A 126 6.74 6.22 8.18
CA LEU A 126 6.64 4.84 7.67
C LEU A 126 7.07 3.80 8.70
N ALA A 127 8.11 4.06 9.50
CA ALA A 127 8.52 3.17 10.58
C ALA A 127 7.41 3.03 11.64
N ASN A 128 6.72 4.11 11.97
CA ASN A 128 5.60 4.09 12.91
C ASN A 128 4.41 3.27 12.35
N LEU A 129 4.04 3.47 11.09
CA LEU A 129 3.04 2.64 10.40
C LEU A 129 3.42 1.15 10.45
N GLY A 130 4.66 0.83 10.07
CA GLY A 130 5.18 -0.53 10.14
C GLY A 130 5.14 -1.11 11.56
N ALA A 131 5.35 -0.28 12.59
CA ALA A 131 5.36 -0.70 13.98
C ALA A 131 3.94 -1.02 14.48
N VAL A 132 2.93 -0.23 14.09
CA VAL A 132 1.52 -0.54 14.36
C VAL A 132 1.13 -1.87 13.73
N LEU A 133 1.50 -2.10 12.46
CA LEU A 133 1.23 -3.36 11.77
C LEU A 133 1.95 -4.54 12.45
N ALA A 134 3.23 -4.36 12.79
CA ALA A 134 4.04 -5.36 13.48
C ALA A 134 3.45 -5.73 14.85
N ASN A 135 2.91 -4.75 15.57
CA ASN A 135 2.34 -4.86 16.91
C ASN A 135 0.81 -5.08 16.88
N ASP A 136 0.34 -5.91 15.94
CA ASP A 136 -1.05 -6.36 15.86
C ASP A 136 -2.11 -5.23 15.82
N GLY A 137 -1.77 -4.10 15.22
CA GLY A 137 -2.66 -2.94 15.11
C GLY A 137 -2.66 -2.01 16.32
N ILE A 138 -1.77 -2.23 17.29
CA ILE A 138 -1.61 -1.41 18.49
C ILE A 138 -0.42 -0.47 18.35
N ALA A 139 -0.64 0.80 18.62
CA ALA A 139 0.39 1.83 18.60
C ALA A 139 1.40 1.66 19.76
N PRO A 140 2.71 1.56 19.47
CA PRO A 140 3.72 1.34 20.51
C PRO A 140 3.96 2.55 21.42
N TRP A 141 3.54 3.76 21.03
CA TRP A 141 3.77 4.99 21.80
C TRP A 141 2.69 5.26 22.87
N ASN A 142 1.48 4.72 22.73
CA ASN A 142 0.36 4.99 23.64
C ASN A 142 -0.52 3.75 23.95
N ASN A 143 -0.19 2.58 23.41
CA ASN A 143 -0.98 1.33 23.52
C ASN A 143 -2.42 1.43 23.00
N GLU A 144 -2.73 2.43 22.18
CA GLU A 144 -4.03 2.54 21.54
C GLU A 144 -4.13 1.54 20.38
N ARG A 145 -5.25 0.82 20.27
CA ARG A 145 -5.56 0.01 19.10
C ARG A 145 -6.04 0.92 17.96
N ILE A 146 -5.20 1.14 16.95
CA ILE A 146 -5.51 1.98 15.78
C ILE A 146 -6.30 1.18 14.74
N ILE A 147 -5.95 -0.10 14.55
CA ILE A 147 -6.67 -1.03 13.66
C ILE A 147 -6.90 -2.38 14.35
N SER A 148 -7.86 -3.15 13.84
CA SER A 148 -8.11 -4.50 14.35
C SER A 148 -6.93 -5.44 14.09
N SER A 149 -6.79 -6.46 14.93
CA SER A 149 -5.81 -7.55 14.75
C SER A 149 -5.97 -8.23 13.39
N GLU A 150 -7.22 -8.42 12.95
CA GLU A 150 -7.57 -8.99 11.65
C GLU A 150 -7.06 -8.11 10.50
N ALA A 151 -7.31 -6.80 10.54
CA ALA A 151 -6.83 -5.87 9.52
C ALA A 151 -5.29 -5.79 9.48
N ALA A 152 -4.64 -5.78 10.65
CA ALA A 152 -3.17 -5.80 10.74
C ALA A 152 -2.58 -7.09 10.14
N THR A 153 -3.18 -8.25 10.45
CA THR A 153 -2.76 -9.55 9.94
C THR A 153 -2.99 -9.68 8.44
N TYR A 154 -4.17 -9.28 7.96
CA TYR A 154 -4.49 -9.26 6.53
C TYR A 154 -3.49 -8.39 5.77
N THR A 155 -3.28 -7.15 6.22
CA THR A 155 -2.38 -6.19 5.56
C THR A 155 -0.96 -6.75 5.47
N LYS A 156 -0.40 -7.27 6.56
CA LYS A 156 0.94 -7.90 6.54
C LYS A 156 1.00 -9.10 5.59
N SER A 157 -0.05 -9.92 5.56
CA SER A 157 -0.08 -11.11 4.70
C SER A 157 -0.06 -10.71 3.23
N VAL A 158 -0.85 -9.71 2.85
CA VAL A 158 -0.86 -9.17 1.48
C VAL A 158 0.44 -8.43 1.16
N MET A 159 1.06 -7.75 2.14
CA MET A 159 2.36 -7.08 1.95
C MET A 159 3.43 -8.10 1.61
N MET A 160 3.41 -9.25 2.30
CA MET A 160 4.37 -10.32 2.09
C MET A 160 4.26 -10.95 0.69
N THR A 161 3.04 -11.12 0.19
CA THR A 161 2.82 -11.79 -1.09
C THR A 161 2.82 -10.84 -2.28
N THR A 162 2.46 -9.57 -2.13
CA THR A 162 2.23 -8.66 -3.26
C THR A 162 2.88 -7.27 -3.10
N GLY A 163 3.44 -6.93 -1.93
CA GLY A 163 3.85 -5.57 -1.62
C GLY A 163 5.08 -5.06 -2.39
N LEU A 164 5.91 -5.96 -2.90
CA LEU A 164 7.05 -5.67 -3.78
C LEU A 164 6.76 -6.06 -5.23
N TYR A 165 5.48 -6.08 -5.60
CA TYR A 165 4.99 -6.41 -6.94
C TYR A 165 5.47 -7.80 -7.36
N ASN A 166 6.01 -7.94 -8.58
CA ASN A 166 6.52 -9.19 -9.11
C ASN A 166 7.75 -9.72 -8.35
N GLU A 167 8.44 -8.87 -7.59
CA GLU A 167 9.61 -9.27 -6.80
C GLU A 167 9.27 -9.73 -5.38
N SER A 168 7.99 -9.71 -4.99
CA SER A 168 7.54 -10.16 -3.66
C SER A 168 7.97 -11.60 -3.36
N GLY A 169 7.89 -12.51 -4.35
CA GLY A 169 8.36 -13.89 -4.20
C GLY A 169 9.88 -14.01 -4.01
N THR A 170 10.66 -13.19 -4.73
CA THR A 170 12.13 -13.15 -4.59
C THR A 170 12.52 -12.65 -3.19
N TYR A 171 11.92 -11.56 -2.74
CA TYR A 171 12.29 -10.91 -1.47
C TYR A 171 11.68 -11.58 -0.24
N SER A 172 10.60 -12.35 -0.38
CA SER A 172 10.11 -13.19 0.72
C SER A 172 11.15 -14.24 1.14
N VAL A 173 11.88 -14.81 0.18
CA VAL A 173 12.96 -15.78 0.45
C VAL A 173 14.25 -15.10 0.91
N ARG A 174 14.55 -13.90 0.40
CA ARG A 174 15.83 -13.20 0.69
C ARG A 174 15.80 -12.38 1.98
N ILE A 175 14.65 -11.80 2.32
CA ILE A 175 14.49 -10.84 3.42
C ILE A 175 13.52 -11.38 4.49
N GLY A 176 12.41 -11.99 4.08
CA GLY A 176 11.47 -12.61 5.02
C GLY A 176 10.67 -11.63 5.87
N ILE A 177 10.49 -10.38 5.43
CA ILE A 177 9.72 -9.35 6.16
C ILE A 177 8.61 -8.80 5.25
N PRO A 178 7.34 -8.80 5.71
CA PRO A 178 6.24 -8.10 5.04
C PRO A 178 6.63 -6.66 4.70
N THR A 179 6.67 -6.34 3.40
CA THR A 179 7.19 -5.05 2.91
C THR A 179 6.36 -4.52 1.76
N LYS A 180 6.08 -3.22 1.76
CA LYS A 180 5.50 -2.49 0.62
C LYS A 180 6.49 -1.45 0.10
N SER A 181 6.64 -1.40 -1.22
CA SER A 181 7.40 -0.34 -1.92
C SER A 181 6.49 0.78 -2.43
N GLY A 182 7.04 1.99 -2.59
CA GLY A 182 6.44 3.08 -3.35
C GLY A 182 7.42 3.66 -4.37
N VAL A 183 6.92 4.07 -5.53
CA VAL A 183 7.74 4.64 -6.63
C VAL A 183 8.44 5.96 -6.26
N GLY A 184 8.07 6.59 -5.15
CA GLY A 184 8.85 7.66 -4.54
C GLY A 184 10.19 7.19 -3.93
N GLY A 185 10.52 5.91 -4.00
CA GLY A 185 11.75 5.33 -3.43
C GLY A 185 11.63 4.92 -1.97
N VAL A 186 10.40 4.79 -1.46
CA VAL A 186 10.15 4.43 -0.07
C VAL A 186 9.88 2.94 0.10
N LEU A 187 10.25 2.40 1.26
CA LEU A 187 9.81 1.08 1.73
C LEU A 187 9.21 1.22 3.12
N VAL A 188 8.11 0.50 3.36
CA VAL A 188 7.57 0.25 4.69
C VAL A 188 7.57 -1.24 4.95
N SER A 189 8.16 -1.66 6.07
CA SER A 189 8.23 -3.05 6.48
C SER A 189 7.72 -3.23 7.91
N ALA A 190 7.01 -4.33 8.13
CA ALA A 190 6.47 -4.72 9.43
C ALA A 190 7.04 -6.08 9.82
N ALA A 191 8.05 -6.09 10.69
CA ALA A 191 8.61 -7.31 11.27
C ALA A 191 7.72 -7.72 12.47
N PRO A 192 6.88 -8.77 12.35
CA PRO A 192 5.85 -9.08 13.35
C PRO A 192 6.42 -9.18 14.76
N ASN A 193 5.76 -8.55 15.74
CA ASN A 193 6.13 -8.51 17.16
C ASN A 193 7.50 -7.90 17.49
N HIS A 194 8.17 -7.25 16.53
CA HIS A 194 9.51 -6.74 16.71
C HIS A 194 9.64 -5.25 16.34
N TYR A 195 9.56 -4.92 15.05
CA TYR A 195 9.95 -3.60 14.55
C TYR A 195 9.07 -3.15 13.38
N GLY A 196 8.81 -1.84 13.32
CA GLY A 196 8.48 -1.15 12.09
C GLY A 196 9.72 -0.53 11.46
N ILE A 197 9.85 -0.62 10.15
CA ILE A 197 11.02 -0.11 9.42
C ILE A 197 10.52 0.76 8.27
N GLY A 198 10.98 2.01 8.22
CA GLY A 198 10.77 2.94 7.11
C GLY A 198 12.11 3.28 6.46
N ILE A 199 12.18 3.16 5.14
CA ILE A 199 13.39 3.43 4.35
C ILE A 199 13.04 4.36 3.19
N PHE A 200 13.97 5.24 2.83
CA PHE A 200 13.88 6.07 1.63
C PHE A 200 15.21 6.03 0.86
N SER A 201 15.12 5.71 -0.42
CA SER A 201 16.20 5.86 -1.40
C SER A 201 15.58 5.93 -2.81
N PRO A 202 15.77 7.04 -3.55
CA PRO A 202 15.00 7.32 -4.76
C PRO A 202 15.30 6.40 -5.96
N ALA A 203 16.49 5.80 -6.04
CA ALA A 203 16.84 4.93 -7.16
C ALA A 203 16.03 3.62 -7.15
N LEU A 204 15.30 3.35 -8.24
CA LEU A 204 14.42 2.20 -8.40
C LEU A 204 15.01 1.13 -9.33
N ASP A 205 14.63 -0.13 -9.10
CA ASP A 205 14.81 -1.22 -10.06
C ASP A 205 13.71 -1.19 -11.15
N HIS A 206 13.79 -2.14 -12.08
CA HIS A 206 12.83 -2.29 -13.17
C HIS A 206 11.42 -2.68 -12.71
N ALA A 207 11.25 -3.17 -11.49
CA ALA A 207 9.96 -3.50 -10.88
C ALA A 207 9.38 -2.34 -10.05
N GLY A 208 10.08 -1.19 -9.97
CA GLY A 208 9.65 0.00 -9.23
C GLY A 208 9.99 -0.04 -7.74
N ASN A 209 10.95 -0.87 -7.31
CA ASN A 209 11.37 -0.97 -5.91
C ASN A 209 12.70 -0.26 -5.64
N SER A 210 12.85 0.32 -4.45
CA SER A 210 14.09 1.01 -4.04
C SER A 210 15.29 0.04 -3.97
N VAL A 211 16.29 0.23 -4.83
CA VAL A 211 17.44 -0.69 -4.96
C VAL A 211 18.27 -0.72 -3.67
N ALA A 212 18.75 0.45 -3.24
CA ALA A 212 19.55 0.54 -2.02
C ALA A 212 18.69 0.28 -0.78
N GLY A 213 17.39 0.61 -0.83
CA GLY A 213 16.47 0.34 0.26
C GLY A 213 16.29 -1.15 0.54
N LEU A 214 16.09 -1.96 -0.51
CA LEU A 214 15.96 -3.42 -0.39
C LEU A 214 17.27 -4.08 0.08
N ALA A 215 18.42 -3.59 -0.40
CA ALA A 215 19.72 -4.05 0.07
C ALA A 215 19.91 -3.76 1.58
N MET A 216 19.58 -2.55 2.02
CA MET A 216 19.64 -2.17 3.44
C MET A 216 18.69 -3.00 4.29
N LEU A 217 17.45 -3.24 3.82
CA LEU A 217 16.48 -4.06 4.52
C LEU A 217 16.97 -5.49 4.71
N GLY A 218 17.62 -6.08 3.71
CA GLY A 218 18.25 -7.40 3.83
C GLY A 218 19.36 -7.45 4.89
N LEU A 219 20.18 -6.40 4.99
CA LEU A 219 21.21 -6.29 6.04
C LEU A 219 20.59 -6.18 7.44
N ILE A 220 19.53 -5.38 7.59
CA ILE A 220 18.79 -5.23 8.85
C ILE A 220 18.16 -6.57 9.25
N SER A 221 17.46 -7.24 8.33
CA SER A 221 16.82 -8.54 8.57
C SER A 221 17.82 -9.57 9.11
N LYS A 222 18.98 -9.69 8.46
CA LYS A 222 20.03 -10.62 8.88
C LYS A 222 20.65 -10.26 10.22
N LYS A 223 20.92 -8.97 10.45
CA LYS A 223 21.58 -8.49 11.69
C LYS A 223 20.68 -8.66 12.91
N LEU A 224 19.38 -8.38 12.75
CA LEU A 224 18.40 -8.39 13.83
C LEU A 224 17.57 -9.69 13.89
N LYS A 225 17.82 -10.64 12.98
CA LYS A 225 17.12 -11.93 12.88
C LYS A 225 15.59 -11.76 12.73
N LEU A 226 15.17 -11.04 11.70
CA LEU A 226 13.76 -10.64 11.51
C LEU A 226 12.99 -11.44 10.45
N ASP A 227 13.66 -12.38 9.76
CA ASP A 227 13.04 -13.24 8.76
C ASP A 227 12.03 -14.21 9.42
N ILE A 228 10.74 -14.01 9.11
CA ILE A 228 9.62 -14.76 9.71
C ILE A 228 9.59 -16.24 9.34
N PHE A 229 10.33 -16.67 8.32
CA PHE A 229 10.42 -18.07 7.93
C PHE A 229 11.62 -18.78 8.55
N ARG A 230 12.51 -18.02 9.18
CA ARG A 230 13.76 -18.53 9.73
C ARG A 230 13.85 -18.45 11.25
N TYR A 231 13.24 -17.44 11.85
CA TYR A 231 13.31 -17.14 13.29
C TYR A 231 11.91 -17.09 13.89
#